data_AF-A0A4Y7IAQ8-F1
#
_entry.id   AF-A0A4Y7IAQ8-F1
#
_cell.length_a   1.000
_cell.length_b   1.000
_cell.length_c   1.000
_cell.angle_alpha   90.00
_cell.angle_beta   90.00
_cell.angle_gamma   90.00
#
_symmetry.space_group_name_H-M   'P 1'
#
loop_
_entity.id
_entity.type
_entity.pdbx_description
1 polymer ?
#
loop_
_entity_poly.entity_id
_entity_poly.type
_entity_poly.pdbx_seq_one_letter_code
_entity_poly.pdbx_strand_id
1 'polypeptide(L)'
;MGFYGKSSTNSHFHSSNFFCQIITIVLLVFPSPSNSISFNFPKFQRNDPRISFQGDSVRNSSVIEVTRTDANLLINLNGSVGRAIYSEAIQLWDAATGRLTDFDTHFSFIIDGHNETAAADGLAFFLAPFGSMLPSDSWGGALGLLGRNVAEQNLATNQVVAVEFDSFKNEWDPSTDHVGINVNSVVSVATKSLPNGSIRDGRKANAWVSYNSTTKNLSVLLSYDDNSIFDGSTSSLSNVVDLSKVLPEQITVGFSAATGVFFEDHKVLSWQFNSTLELI
;
A
#
# COMPACT_ATOMS: atom_id res chain seq x y z
N MET A 1 92.47 30.79 -44.65
CA MET A 1 92.83 30.08 -43.41
C MET A 1 92.47 30.99 -42.24
N GLY A 2 91.62 30.55 -41.31
CA GLY A 2 91.41 31.22 -40.02
C GLY A 2 90.19 32.14 -39.91
N PHE A 3 89.36 31.88 -38.91
CA PHE A 3 87.99 32.34 -38.64
C PHE A 3 87.88 33.59 -37.72
N TYR A 4 86.62 34.04 -37.56
CA TYR A 4 85.98 34.81 -36.46
C TYR A 4 85.94 36.35 -36.62
N GLY A 5 84.79 37.04 -36.47
CA GLY A 5 83.45 36.59 -36.09
C GLY A 5 82.39 37.71 -36.00
N LYS A 6 81.14 37.23 -35.95
CA LYS A 6 79.90 37.76 -35.33
C LYS A 6 79.40 39.19 -35.64
N SER A 7 78.18 39.24 -36.19
CA SER A 7 77.11 40.07 -35.65
C SER A 7 75.76 39.37 -35.91
N SER A 8 75.02 39.06 -34.83
CA SER A 8 73.69 38.46 -34.87
C SER A 8 72.64 39.52 -34.53
N THR A 9 71.69 39.73 -35.43
CA THR A 9 70.49 40.53 -35.18
C THR A 9 69.41 39.62 -34.57
N ASN A 10 68.98 39.91 -33.35
CA ASN A 10 67.84 39.26 -32.71
C ASN A 10 66.53 39.82 -33.30
N SER A 11 65.73 38.97 -33.93
CA SER A 11 64.32 39.25 -34.20
C SER A 11 63.47 38.66 -33.08
N HIS A 12 62.75 39.53 -32.35
CA HIS A 12 61.75 39.11 -31.37
C HIS A 12 60.45 38.74 -32.11
N PHE A 13 60.13 37.45 -32.14
CA PHE A 13 58.77 36.97 -32.46
C PHE A 13 57.93 37.00 -31.18
N HIS A 14 56.94 37.90 -31.11
CA HIS A 14 55.87 37.84 -30.13
C HIS A 14 54.86 36.77 -30.55
N SER A 15 54.83 35.63 -29.86
CA SER A 15 53.73 34.67 -29.94
C SER A 15 52.60 35.11 -29.01
N SER A 16 51.50 35.58 -29.60
CA SER A 16 50.24 35.83 -28.89
C SER A 16 49.52 34.50 -28.67
N ASN A 17 49.62 33.94 -27.47
CA ASN A 17 48.80 32.80 -27.05
C ASN A 17 47.37 33.29 -26.75
N PHE A 18 46.46 33.11 -27.70
CA PHE A 18 45.03 33.32 -27.50
C PHE A 18 44.46 32.07 -26.83
N PHE A 19 44.30 32.12 -25.51
CA PHE A 19 43.68 31.04 -24.73
C PHE A 19 42.16 31.20 -24.78
N CYS A 20 41.48 30.48 -25.68
CA CYS A 20 40.02 30.31 -25.63
C CYS A 20 39.68 29.38 -24.47
N GLN A 21 39.21 29.91 -23.35
CA GLN A 21 38.59 29.11 -22.30
C GLN A 21 37.17 28.74 -22.71
N ILE A 22 36.96 27.48 -23.09
CA ILE A 22 35.64 26.87 -23.22
C ILE A 22 35.12 26.64 -21.79
N ILE A 23 34.12 27.41 -21.36
CA ILE A 23 33.40 27.16 -20.12
C ILE A 23 32.37 26.05 -20.42
N THR A 24 32.71 24.80 -20.07
CA THR A 24 31.76 23.70 -20.06
C THR A 24 30.85 23.86 -18.84
N ILE A 25 29.63 24.36 -19.04
CA ILE A 25 28.58 24.35 -18.02
C ILE A 25 28.14 22.88 -17.87
N VAL A 26 28.67 22.20 -16.86
CA VAL A 26 28.13 20.93 -16.40
C VAL A 26 26.84 21.26 -15.65
N LEU A 27 25.69 21.10 -16.31
CA LEU A 27 24.40 21.02 -15.65
C LEU A 27 24.46 19.81 -14.72
N LEU A 28 24.74 20.05 -13.44
CA LEU A 28 24.47 19.10 -12.37
C LEU A 28 22.95 18.93 -12.33
N VAL A 29 22.44 17.95 -13.08
CA VAL A 29 21.12 17.40 -12.85
C VAL A 29 21.20 16.68 -11.51
N PHE A 30 20.96 17.43 -10.43
CA PHE A 30 20.68 16.80 -9.15
C PHE A 30 19.41 15.97 -9.36
N PRO A 31 19.40 14.67 -9.08
CA PRO A 31 18.15 13.92 -9.08
C PRO A 31 17.21 14.64 -8.11
N SER A 32 16.06 15.08 -8.62
CA SER A 32 14.96 15.54 -7.78
C SER A 32 14.72 14.46 -6.72
N PRO A 33 14.55 14.80 -5.43
CA PRO A 33 14.34 13.80 -4.40
C PRO A 33 13.08 12.99 -4.73
N SER A 34 13.23 11.76 -5.22
CA SER A 34 12.10 10.88 -5.47
C SER A 34 11.57 10.39 -4.12
N ASN A 35 10.37 10.80 -3.72
CA ASN A 35 9.66 10.23 -2.56
C ASN A 35 9.06 8.86 -2.93
N SER A 36 9.87 8.00 -3.55
CA SER A 36 9.46 6.64 -3.93
C SER A 36 9.69 5.69 -2.77
N ILE A 37 8.67 4.90 -2.43
CA ILE A 37 8.79 3.84 -1.42
C ILE A 37 8.60 2.50 -2.11
N SER A 38 9.53 1.59 -1.86
CA SER A 38 9.44 0.21 -2.33
C SER A 38 9.89 -0.74 -1.23
N PHE A 39 9.07 -1.74 -0.94
CA PHE A 39 9.43 -2.82 -0.04
C PHE A 39 8.86 -4.16 -0.53
N ASN A 40 9.50 -5.24 -0.09
CA ASN A 40 9.07 -6.60 -0.36
C ASN A 40 9.30 -7.47 0.89
N PHE A 41 8.22 -8.02 1.41
CA PHE A 41 8.17 -9.03 2.45
C PHE A 41 7.69 -10.34 1.82
N PRO A 42 8.59 -11.18 1.26
CA PRO A 42 8.20 -12.52 0.79
C PRO A 42 7.75 -13.42 1.96
N LYS A 43 8.18 -13.06 3.17
CA LYS A 43 7.73 -13.56 4.47
C LYS A 43 8.06 -12.51 5.54
N PHE A 44 7.34 -12.51 6.66
CA PHE A 44 7.56 -11.55 7.73
C PHE A 44 8.62 -12.05 8.71
N GLN A 45 9.85 -11.52 8.61
CA GLN A 45 10.96 -11.94 9.47
C GLN A 45 10.72 -11.53 10.93
N ARG A 46 11.20 -12.33 11.90
CA ARG A 46 11.17 -11.95 13.32
C ARG A 46 11.92 -10.62 13.54
N ASN A 47 11.33 -9.69 14.29
CA ASN A 47 11.90 -8.38 14.65
C ASN A 47 12.16 -7.38 13.51
N ASP A 48 11.64 -7.58 12.29
CA ASP A 48 11.62 -6.52 11.27
C ASP A 48 10.81 -5.30 11.78
N PRO A 49 11.44 -4.13 12.00
CA PRO A 49 10.82 -2.96 12.62
C PRO A 49 9.97 -2.15 11.63
N ARG A 50 9.97 -2.51 10.34
CA ARG A 50 9.23 -1.80 9.29
C ARG A 50 7.73 -2.06 9.31
N ILE A 51 7.26 -2.94 10.20
CA ILE A 51 5.83 -3.16 10.47
C ILE A 51 5.56 -2.83 11.94
N SER A 52 4.59 -1.95 12.15
CA SER A 52 4.00 -1.65 13.45
C SER A 52 2.66 -2.38 13.60
N PHE A 53 2.32 -2.75 14.82
CA PHE A 53 1.11 -3.50 15.14
C PHE A 53 0.22 -2.68 16.09
N GLN A 54 -1.08 -2.77 15.88
CA GLN A 54 -2.11 -2.18 16.76
C GLN A 54 -3.19 -3.21 17.06
N GLY A 55 -3.85 -3.05 18.20
CA GLY A 55 -4.88 -3.98 18.67
C GLY A 55 -4.29 -5.37 18.91
N ASP A 56 -5.02 -6.38 18.46
CA ASP A 56 -4.70 -7.80 18.61
C ASP A 56 -3.71 -8.33 17.55
N SER A 57 -3.32 -7.51 16.58
CA SER A 57 -2.46 -7.98 15.50
C SER A 57 -1.07 -8.33 16.00
N VAL A 58 -0.56 -9.49 15.59
CA VAL A 58 0.75 -9.97 15.96
C VAL A 58 1.48 -10.60 14.79
N ARG A 59 2.81 -10.56 14.84
CA ARG A 59 3.64 -11.41 14.00
C ARG A 59 3.76 -12.79 14.65
N ASN A 60 3.24 -13.81 14.00
CA ASN A 60 3.45 -15.20 14.40
C ASN A 60 4.35 -15.91 13.38
N SER A 61 5.53 -16.33 13.83
CA SER A 61 6.53 -17.01 13.00
C SER A 61 6.95 -16.20 11.76
N SER A 62 6.36 -16.49 10.59
CA SER A 62 6.65 -15.83 9.31
C SER A 62 5.44 -15.15 8.68
N VAL A 63 4.32 -15.12 9.38
CA VAL A 63 3.05 -14.52 8.94
C VAL A 63 2.63 -13.40 9.89
N ILE A 64 1.73 -12.54 9.42
CA ILE A 64 1.00 -11.62 10.28
C ILE A 64 -0.38 -12.21 10.53
N GLU A 65 -0.74 -12.35 11.79
CA GLU A 65 -2.11 -12.60 12.23
C GLU A 65 -2.71 -11.23 12.55
N VAL A 66 -3.71 -10.82 11.78
CA VAL A 66 -4.31 -9.48 11.91
C VAL A 66 -5.29 -9.45 13.09
N THR A 67 -6.00 -10.55 13.32
CA THR A 67 -6.84 -10.84 14.48
C THR A 67 -6.24 -11.98 15.32
N ARG A 68 -6.72 -12.17 16.54
CA ARG A 68 -6.33 -13.32 17.38
C ARG A 68 -6.64 -14.62 16.65
N THR A 69 -5.72 -15.57 16.72
CA THR A 69 -5.90 -16.93 16.20
C THR A 69 -5.57 -17.95 17.27
N ASP A 70 -6.22 -19.12 17.22
CA ASP A 70 -5.87 -20.26 18.07
C ASP A 70 -6.28 -21.57 17.43
N ALA A 71 -5.29 -22.35 17.01
CA ALA A 71 -5.50 -23.65 16.39
C ALA A 71 -6.26 -24.66 17.28
N ASN A 72 -6.27 -24.45 18.61
CA ASN A 72 -6.97 -25.31 19.55
C ASN A 72 -8.29 -24.71 20.07
N LEU A 73 -8.66 -23.49 19.63
CA LEU A 73 -9.87 -22.78 20.05
C LEU A 73 -10.02 -22.69 21.59
N LEU A 74 -8.91 -22.54 22.31
CA LEU A 74 -8.85 -22.44 23.77
C LEU A 74 -9.02 -21.00 24.27
N ILE A 75 -8.87 -20.02 23.38
CA ILE A 75 -9.13 -18.60 23.68
C ILE A 75 -10.39 -18.11 22.98
N ASN A 76 -11.00 -17.06 23.54
CA ASN A 76 -12.13 -16.38 22.91
C ASN A 76 -11.63 -15.58 21.69
N LEU A 77 -12.08 -15.92 20.48
CA LEU A 77 -11.69 -15.25 19.24
C LEU A 77 -12.66 -14.14 18.79
N ASN A 78 -13.78 -13.96 19.50
CA ASN A 78 -14.78 -12.94 19.22
C ASN A 78 -14.28 -11.52 19.52
N GLY A 79 -14.78 -10.56 18.75
CA GLY A 79 -14.49 -9.13 18.94
C GLY A 79 -13.01 -8.77 18.86
N SER A 80 -12.21 -9.61 18.20
CA SER A 80 -10.79 -9.34 17.95
C SER A 80 -10.65 -8.30 16.85
N VAL A 81 -9.77 -7.33 17.04
CA VAL A 81 -9.52 -6.28 16.05
C VAL A 81 -8.05 -5.94 16.05
N GLY A 82 -7.45 -5.85 14.87
CA GLY A 82 -6.05 -5.50 14.78
C GLY A 82 -5.68 -4.87 13.45
N ARG A 83 -4.54 -4.15 13.49
CA ARG A 83 -3.92 -3.56 12.30
C ARG A 83 -2.43 -3.85 12.26
N ALA A 84 -1.94 -4.16 11.07
CA ALA A 84 -0.52 -4.25 10.78
C ALA A 84 -0.14 -3.22 9.72
N ILE A 85 0.78 -2.32 10.05
CA ILE A 85 0.95 -1.05 9.35
C ILE A 85 2.42 -0.87 8.98
N TYR A 86 2.70 -0.45 7.74
CA TYR A 86 4.07 -0.08 7.36
C TYR A 86 4.52 1.18 8.12
N SER A 87 5.70 1.10 8.75
CA SER A 87 6.12 2.07 9.77
C SER A 87 6.51 3.45 9.23
N GLU A 88 6.83 3.58 7.94
CA GLU A 88 7.26 4.85 7.35
C GLU A 88 6.09 5.54 6.62
N ALA A 89 6.10 6.88 6.61
CA ALA A 89 5.08 7.66 5.93
C ALA A 89 5.25 7.56 4.41
N ILE A 90 4.14 7.44 3.68
CA ILE A 90 4.13 7.45 2.22
C ILE A 90 3.59 8.78 1.72
N GLN A 91 4.36 9.46 0.88
CA GLN A 91 3.91 10.67 0.19
C GLN A 91 2.97 10.27 -0.96
N LEU A 92 1.67 10.42 -0.74
CA LEU A 92 0.63 10.07 -1.70
C LEU A 92 0.43 11.14 -2.77
N TRP A 93 0.57 12.41 -2.39
CA TRP A 93 0.46 13.55 -3.30
C TRP A 93 1.15 14.77 -2.72
N ASP A 94 1.49 15.75 -3.55
CA ASP A 94 2.17 16.97 -3.17
C ASP A 94 1.25 18.19 -3.39
N ALA A 95 1.01 18.97 -2.34
CA ALA A 95 0.08 20.10 -2.40
C ALA A 95 0.62 21.28 -3.22
N ALA A 96 1.94 21.44 -3.33
CA ALA A 96 2.55 22.53 -4.08
C ALA A 96 2.40 22.35 -5.61
N THR A 97 2.48 21.11 -6.08
CA THR A 97 2.44 20.73 -7.49
C THR A 97 1.09 20.12 -7.90
N GLY A 98 0.29 19.65 -6.95
CA GLY A 98 -0.95 18.92 -7.18
C GLY A 98 -0.73 17.51 -7.75
N ARG A 99 0.51 17.00 -7.75
CA ARG A 99 0.85 15.69 -8.32
C ARG A 99 0.51 14.58 -7.35
N LEU A 100 -0.18 13.55 -7.82
CA LEU A 100 -0.43 12.30 -7.10
C LEU A 100 0.60 11.24 -7.49
N THR A 101 0.80 10.30 -6.59
CA THR A 101 1.71 9.17 -6.73
C THR A 101 0.97 7.94 -7.28
N ASP A 102 1.55 7.28 -8.27
CA ASP A 102 1.12 5.93 -8.66
C ASP A 102 1.57 4.93 -7.58
N PHE A 103 0.78 3.89 -7.34
CA PHE A 103 1.24 2.78 -6.52
C PHE A 103 0.71 1.44 -7.01
N ASP A 104 1.47 0.40 -6.70
CA ASP A 104 1.10 -0.99 -6.87
C ASP A 104 1.44 -1.75 -5.60
N THR A 105 0.55 -2.61 -5.16
CA THR A 105 0.81 -3.55 -4.08
C THR A 105 0.32 -4.93 -4.46
N HIS A 106 1.04 -5.93 -3.97
CA HIS A 106 0.61 -7.32 -4.04
C HIS A 106 0.86 -7.97 -2.69
N PHE A 107 -0.10 -8.76 -2.26
CA PHE A 107 0.00 -9.52 -1.03
C PHE A 107 -0.69 -10.85 -1.20
N SER A 108 -0.27 -11.81 -0.39
CA SER A 108 -0.98 -13.07 -0.25
C SER A 108 -1.51 -13.20 1.17
N PHE A 109 -2.70 -13.77 1.30
CA PHE A 109 -3.40 -13.88 2.57
C PHE A 109 -4.23 -15.16 2.62
N ILE A 110 -4.68 -15.51 3.82
CA ILE A 110 -5.62 -16.60 4.10
C ILE A 110 -6.70 -16.02 5.00
N ILE A 111 -7.95 -16.29 4.64
CA ILE A 111 -9.09 -16.22 5.55
C ILE A 111 -9.57 -17.66 5.75
N ASP A 112 -9.63 -18.13 7.00
CA ASP A 112 -10.03 -19.50 7.34
C ASP A 112 -11.15 -19.48 8.37
N GLY A 113 -12.36 -19.78 7.91
CA GLY A 113 -13.56 -19.94 8.74
C GLY A 113 -13.69 -21.32 9.38
N HIS A 114 -12.66 -22.16 9.35
CA HIS A 114 -12.58 -23.49 9.98
C HIS A 114 -13.71 -24.46 9.56
N ASN A 115 -14.20 -24.32 8.32
CA ASN A 115 -15.38 -25.03 7.81
C ASN A 115 -16.67 -24.82 8.62
N GLU A 116 -16.73 -23.77 9.42
CA GLU A 116 -17.94 -23.40 10.15
C GLU A 116 -19.00 -22.84 9.21
N THR A 117 -20.26 -23.11 9.55
CA THR A 117 -21.41 -22.61 8.77
C THR A 117 -21.56 -21.09 8.83
N ALA A 118 -21.00 -20.46 9.88
CA ALA A 118 -20.96 -19.02 10.07
C ALA A 118 -19.57 -18.61 10.58
N ALA A 119 -18.90 -17.74 9.83
CA ALA A 119 -17.60 -17.15 10.13
C ALA A 119 -17.61 -15.69 9.63
N ALA A 120 -16.81 -14.83 10.26
CA ALA A 120 -16.83 -13.38 10.04
C ALA A 120 -15.56 -12.70 10.63
N ASP A 121 -15.21 -11.47 10.26
CA ASP A 121 -15.99 -10.54 9.42
C ASP A 121 -15.27 -10.11 8.13
N GLY A 122 -13.94 -10.21 8.07
CA GLY A 122 -13.18 -9.91 6.85
C GLY A 122 -11.84 -9.21 7.07
N LEU A 123 -11.10 -9.08 5.97
CA LEU A 123 -9.78 -8.44 5.90
C LEU A 123 -9.83 -7.21 4.98
N ALA A 124 -9.08 -6.16 5.29
CA ALA A 124 -8.94 -4.99 4.43
C ALA A 124 -7.46 -4.58 4.26
N PHE A 125 -7.06 -4.26 3.03
CA PHE A 125 -5.90 -3.42 2.76
C PHE A 125 -6.33 -1.96 2.75
N PHE A 126 -5.67 -1.08 3.52
CA PHE A 126 -6.14 0.29 3.70
C PHE A 126 -5.04 1.34 3.52
N LEU A 127 -5.49 2.54 3.15
CA LEU A 127 -4.76 3.80 3.17
C LEU A 127 -5.45 4.73 4.17
N ALA A 128 -4.69 5.37 5.06
CA ALA A 128 -5.20 6.31 6.06
C ALA A 128 -4.15 7.40 6.37
N PRO A 129 -4.50 8.50 7.05
CA PRO A 129 -3.52 9.48 7.53
C PRO A 129 -2.34 8.82 8.25
N PHE A 130 -1.12 9.28 7.96
CA PHE A 130 0.06 8.82 8.69
C PHE A 130 -0.12 9.09 10.20
N GLY A 131 0.14 8.07 11.03
CA GLY A 131 -0.15 8.13 12.47
C GLY A 131 -1.60 7.81 12.86
N SER A 132 -2.45 7.36 11.92
CA SER A 132 -3.79 6.85 12.24
C SER A 132 -3.75 5.81 13.36
N MET A 133 -4.73 5.89 14.26
CA MET A 133 -4.91 5.01 15.43
C MET A 133 -6.13 4.11 15.23
N LEU A 134 -6.07 2.87 15.71
CA LEU A 134 -7.20 1.95 15.68
C LEU A 134 -8.36 2.56 16.50
N PRO A 135 -9.56 2.74 15.92
CA PRO A 135 -10.70 3.25 16.68
C PRO A 135 -11.10 2.27 17.78
N SER A 136 -11.25 2.78 19.01
CA SER A 136 -11.48 1.94 20.20
C SER A 136 -12.79 1.17 20.19
N ASP A 137 -13.77 1.63 19.42
CA ASP A 137 -15.10 1.05 19.28
C ASP A 137 -15.29 0.32 17.94
N SER A 138 -14.22 0.12 17.17
CA SER A 138 -14.26 -0.71 15.96
C SER A 138 -14.36 -2.20 16.33
N TRP A 139 -15.17 -2.96 15.61
CA TRP A 139 -15.29 -4.44 15.68
C TRP A 139 -16.23 -4.94 14.58
N GLY A 140 -16.24 -6.26 14.33
CA GLY A 140 -17.06 -6.89 13.28
C GLY A 140 -16.89 -6.22 11.91
N GLY A 141 -18.00 -6.04 11.18
CA GLY A 141 -18.02 -5.35 9.88
C GLY A 141 -17.50 -3.90 9.82
N ALA A 142 -17.01 -3.31 10.92
CA ALA A 142 -16.20 -2.09 10.84
C ALA A 142 -14.73 -2.35 10.44
N LEU A 143 -14.31 -3.62 10.42
CA LEU A 143 -13.03 -4.15 9.95
C LEU A 143 -11.78 -3.52 10.59
N GLY A 144 -11.90 -2.84 11.72
CA GLY A 144 -10.80 -2.06 12.32
C GLY A 144 -10.48 -0.75 11.58
N LEU A 145 -11.26 -0.38 10.56
CA LEU A 145 -11.04 0.81 9.74
C LEU A 145 -11.60 2.06 10.41
N LEU A 146 -12.84 1.96 10.91
CA LEU A 146 -13.63 3.08 11.44
C LEU A 146 -14.30 2.70 12.77
N GLY A 147 -14.66 3.72 13.55
CA GLY A 147 -15.52 3.53 14.72
C GLY A 147 -16.94 3.19 14.28
N ARG A 148 -17.64 2.32 15.03
CA ARG A 148 -18.96 1.80 14.64
C ARG A 148 -20.01 2.90 14.46
N ASN A 149 -19.89 3.99 15.22
CA ASN A 149 -20.80 5.12 15.13
C ASN A 149 -20.73 5.88 13.79
N VAL A 150 -19.62 5.80 13.07
CA VAL A 150 -19.37 6.51 11.80
C VAL A 150 -19.04 5.60 10.63
N ALA A 151 -18.90 4.28 10.87
CA ALA A 151 -18.43 3.32 9.87
C ALA A 151 -19.27 3.34 8.59
N GLU A 152 -20.60 3.44 8.71
CA GLU A 152 -21.51 3.45 7.56
C GLU A 152 -21.68 4.85 6.92
N GLN A 153 -21.11 5.89 7.54
CA GLN A 153 -21.28 7.28 7.10
C GLN A 153 -20.09 7.72 6.25
N ASN A 154 -20.36 8.21 5.04
CA ASN A 154 -19.32 8.78 4.16
C ASN A 154 -18.94 10.20 4.63
N LEU A 155 -18.24 10.28 5.77
CA LEU A 155 -17.78 11.53 6.35
C LEU A 155 -16.38 11.87 5.84
N ALA A 156 -16.17 13.10 5.38
CA ALA A 156 -14.85 13.56 4.95
C ALA A 156 -13.78 13.50 6.06
N THR A 157 -14.20 13.47 7.33
CA THR A 157 -13.32 13.31 8.49
C THR A 157 -12.82 11.88 8.71
N ASN A 158 -13.42 10.88 8.06
CA ASN A 158 -13.02 9.48 8.21
C ASN A 158 -11.68 9.20 7.54
N GLN A 159 -11.40 9.86 6.40
CA GLN A 159 -10.13 9.84 5.67
C GLN A 159 -9.55 8.42 5.53
N VAL A 160 -10.33 7.51 4.95
CA VAL A 160 -9.88 6.13 4.70
C VAL A 160 -10.27 5.70 3.30
N VAL A 161 -9.35 5.00 2.64
CA VAL A 161 -9.66 4.25 1.41
C VAL A 161 -9.19 2.83 1.65
N ALA A 162 -10.04 1.85 1.38
CA ALA A 162 -9.71 0.45 1.60
C ALA A 162 -10.20 -0.44 0.47
N VAL A 163 -9.53 -1.57 0.33
CA VAL A 163 -9.98 -2.72 -0.44
C VAL A 163 -10.32 -3.81 0.57
N GLU A 164 -11.60 -4.14 0.70
CA GLU A 164 -12.08 -5.16 1.62
C GLU A 164 -12.27 -6.51 0.93
N PHE A 165 -12.04 -7.56 1.71
CA PHE A 165 -12.26 -8.96 1.44
C PHE A 165 -13.23 -9.44 2.52
N ASP A 166 -14.51 -9.20 2.26
CA ASP A 166 -15.59 -9.37 3.22
C ASP A 166 -16.17 -10.78 3.12
N SER A 167 -16.37 -11.41 4.27
CA SER A 167 -16.84 -12.79 4.44
C SER A 167 -18.22 -12.87 5.12
N PHE A 168 -18.81 -11.74 5.50
CA PHE A 168 -20.05 -11.70 6.27
C PHE A 168 -20.99 -10.57 5.82
N LYS A 169 -22.21 -10.95 5.40
CA LYS A 169 -23.22 -9.97 4.98
C LYS A 169 -23.79 -9.17 6.15
N ASN A 170 -23.41 -7.90 6.29
CA ASN A 170 -24.14 -6.89 7.03
C ASN A 170 -25.30 -6.29 6.20
N GLU A 171 -26.06 -5.36 6.79
CA GLU A 171 -27.25 -4.76 6.15
C GLU A 171 -26.91 -3.96 4.88
N TRP A 172 -25.69 -3.40 4.81
CA TRP A 172 -25.22 -2.61 3.68
C TRP A 172 -24.58 -3.45 2.55
N ASP A 173 -24.33 -4.74 2.78
CA ASP A 173 -23.53 -5.55 1.86
C ASP A 173 -24.33 -6.17 0.73
N PRO A 174 -23.73 -6.32 -0.46
CA PRO A 174 -24.41 -6.92 -1.62
C PRO A 174 -24.61 -8.43 -1.44
N SER A 175 -23.67 -9.11 -0.79
CA SER A 175 -23.60 -10.57 -0.66
C SER A 175 -22.76 -10.98 0.55
N THR A 176 -22.85 -12.25 0.95
CA THR A 176 -22.03 -12.80 2.05
C THR A 176 -20.54 -12.67 1.81
N ASP A 177 -20.08 -13.07 0.63
CA ASP A 177 -18.67 -12.98 0.28
C ASP A 177 -18.55 -11.95 -0.85
N HIS A 178 -17.67 -10.95 -0.68
CA HIS A 178 -17.41 -9.98 -1.73
C HIS A 178 -16.04 -9.31 -1.59
N VAL A 179 -15.58 -8.74 -2.70
CA VAL A 179 -14.49 -7.76 -2.71
C VAL A 179 -15.10 -6.38 -2.86
N GLY A 180 -14.66 -5.42 -2.05
CA GLY A 180 -15.19 -4.06 -2.05
C GLY A 180 -14.10 -2.99 -2.14
N ILE A 181 -14.47 -1.81 -2.64
CA ILE A 181 -13.66 -0.60 -2.54
C ILE A 181 -14.41 0.38 -1.64
N ASN A 182 -13.83 0.67 -0.48
CA ASN A 182 -14.37 1.60 0.50
C ASN A 182 -13.76 2.99 0.34
N VAL A 183 -14.58 4.03 0.44
CA VAL A 183 -14.12 5.43 0.47
C VAL A 183 -14.86 6.15 1.59
N ASN A 184 -14.13 6.48 2.66
CA ASN A 184 -14.63 7.11 3.89
C ASN A 184 -15.74 6.37 4.65
N SER A 185 -16.20 5.22 4.19
CA SER A 185 -17.26 4.41 4.79
C SER A 185 -17.01 2.94 4.47
N VAL A 186 -17.41 2.03 5.35
CA VAL A 186 -17.44 0.58 5.08
C VAL A 186 -18.50 0.20 4.04
N VAL A 187 -19.45 1.10 3.75
CA VAL A 187 -20.35 0.92 2.60
C VAL A 187 -19.54 1.15 1.33
N SER A 188 -19.18 0.04 0.67
CA SER A 188 -18.37 0.04 -0.55
C SER A 188 -18.98 0.86 -1.69
N VAL A 189 -18.16 1.66 -2.36
CA VAL A 189 -18.56 2.43 -3.57
C VAL A 189 -18.54 1.57 -4.83
N ALA A 190 -17.82 0.44 -4.80
CA ALA A 190 -17.80 -0.56 -5.85
C ALA A 190 -17.61 -1.94 -5.22
N THR A 191 -18.31 -2.95 -5.71
CA THR A 191 -18.28 -4.31 -5.16
C THR A 191 -18.27 -5.38 -6.24
N LYS A 192 -17.67 -6.53 -5.94
CA LYS A 192 -17.82 -7.77 -6.72
C LYS A 192 -18.15 -8.93 -5.81
N SER A 193 -19.36 -9.47 -5.96
CA SER A 193 -19.79 -10.67 -5.24
C SER A 193 -18.96 -11.89 -5.63
N LEU A 194 -18.70 -12.72 -4.63
CA LEU A 194 -18.05 -14.02 -4.76
C LEU A 194 -19.05 -15.14 -4.44
N PRO A 195 -18.76 -16.39 -4.84
CA PRO A 195 -19.52 -17.54 -4.34
C PRO A 195 -19.49 -17.58 -2.81
N ASN A 196 -20.63 -17.91 -2.20
CA ASN A 196 -20.76 -17.94 -0.74
C ASN A 196 -19.76 -18.94 -0.10
N GLY A 197 -19.05 -18.48 0.92
CA GLY A 197 -18.03 -19.24 1.63
C GLY A 197 -16.71 -19.42 0.88
N SER A 198 -16.56 -18.85 -0.31
CA SER A 198 -15.33 -19.01 -1.10
C SER A 198 -14.16 -18.18 -0.61
N ILE A 199 -14.40 -17.11 0.16
CA ILE A 199 -13.32 -16.25 0.64
C ILE A 199 -12.65 -16.80 1.91
N ARG A 200 -13.44 -17.50 2.74
CA ARG A 200 -13.05 -18.03 4.06
C ARG A 200 -12.75 -19.53 4.06
N ASP A 201 -12.39 -20.08 2.91
CA ASP A 201 -12.17 -21.52 2.72
C ASP A 201 -10.76 -22.01 3.08
N GLY A 202 -9.94 -21.14 3.69
CA GLY A 202 -8.59 -21.44 4.14
C GLY A 202 -7.54 -21.52 3.02
N ARG A 203 -7.92 -21.33 1.75
CA ARG A 203 -6.96 -21.29 0.64
C ARG A 203 -6.18 -19.98 0.64
N LYS A 204 -4.94 -20.05 0.16
CA LYS A 204 -4.13 -18.86 -0.09
C LYS A 204 -4.73 -18.07 -1.25
N ALA A 205 -5.09 -16.82 -0.97
CA ALA A 205 -5.44 -15.82 -1.96
C ALA A 205 -4.23 -14.93 -2.30
N ASN A 206 -4.23 -14.40 -3.51
CA ASN A 206 -3.34 -13.34 -3.97
C ASN A 206 -4.18 -12.14 -4.39
N ALA A 207 -3.83 -10.95 -3.90
CA ALA A 207 -4.47 -9.71 -4.27
C ALA A 207 -3.46 -8.71 -4.83
N TRP A 208 -3.79 -8.10 -5.96
CA TRP A 208 -3.11 -6.95 -6.53
C TRP A 208 -4.01 -5.73 -6.41
N VAL A 209 -3.47 -4.64 -5.87
CA VAL A 209 -4.14 -3.34 -5.81
C VAL A 209 -3.23 -2.32 -6.49
N SER A 210 -3.74 -1.65 -7.50
CA SER A 210 -3.00 -0.63 -8.24
C SER A 210 -3.80 0.67 -8.33
N TYR A 211 -3.09 1.79 -8.24
CA TYR A 211 -3.67 3.11 -8.44
C TYR A 211 -2.91 3.85 -9.53
N ASN A 212 -3.64 4.20 -10.57
CA ASN A 212 -3.16 5.04 -11.66
C ASN A 212 -3.61 6.48 -11.41
N SER A 213 -2.68 7.34 -10.99
CA SER A 213 -2.91 8.74 -10.63
C SER A 213 -3.44 9.59 -11.79
N THR A 214 -3.06 9.27 -13.03
CA THR A 214 -3.49 9.98 -14.24
C THR A 214 -4.98 9.78 -14.51
N THR A 215 -5.44 8.53 -14.42
CA THR A 215 -6.84 8.15 -14.62
C THR A 215 -7.66 8.16 -13.33
N LYS A 216 -7.00 8.36 -12.18
CA LYS A 216 -7.56 8.28 -10.83
C LYS A 216 -8.23 6.94 -10.54
N ASN A 217 -7.72 5.88 -11.14
CA ASN A 217 -8.37 4.57 -11.13
C ASN A 217 -7.69 3.66 -10.10
N LEU A 218 -8.43 3.25 -9.08
CA LEU A 218 -8.04 2.21 -8.14
C LEU A 218 -8.58 0.87 -8.63
N SER A 219 -7.70 -0.09 -8.89
CA SER A 219 -8.05 -1.40 -9.44
C SER A 219 -7.62 -2.52 -8.51
N VAL A 220 -8.42 -3.58 -8.47
CA VAL A 220 -8.20 -4.75 -7.62
C VAL A 220 -8.29 -6.01 -8.48
N LEU A 221 -7.33 -6.91 -8.35
CA LEU A 221 -7.42 -8.29 -8.81
C LEU A 221 -7.27 -9.24 -7.62
N LEU A 222 -8.28 -10.06 -7.37
CA LEU A 222 -8.21 -11.20 -6.47
C LEU A 222 -8.06 -12.50 -7.29
N SER A 223 -7.14 -13.37 -6.88
CA SER A 223 -6.96 -14.71 -7.45
C SER A 223 -6.62 -15.75 -6.40
N TYR A 224 -7.05 -16.99 -6.63
CA TYR A 224 -6.70 -18.17 -5.83
C TYR A 224 -5.74 -19.12 -6.55
N ASP A 225 -5.28 -18.78 -7.76
CA ASP A 225 -4.32 -19.62 -8.47
C ASP A 225 -2.89 -19.35 -7.98
N ASP A 226 -2.10 -20.41 -7.83
CA ASP A 226 -0.71 -20.32 -7.38
C ASP A 226 0.23 -19.61 -8.38
N ASN A 227 -0.14 -19.58 -9.66
CA ASN A 227 0.67 -19.04 -10.76
C ASN A 227 0.07 -17.77 -11.41
N SER A 228 -0.85 -17.08 -10.74
CA SER A 228 -1.42 -15.85 -11.30
C SER A 228 -0.37 -14.77 -11.49
N ILE A 229 -0.30 -14.26 -12.72
CA ILE A 229 0.50 -13.09 -13.09
C ILE A 229 -0.49 -11.95 -13.33
N PHE A 230 -0.35 -10.84 -12.61
CA PHE A 230 -1.04 -9.60 -12.94
C PHE A 230 -0.32 -8.94 -14.11
N ASP A 231 -0.95 -8.93 -15.28
CA ASP A 231 -0.43 -8.27 -16.49
C ASP A 231 -0.95 -6.83 -16.67
N GLY A 232 -1.66 -6.30 -15.66
CA GLY A 232 -2.27 -4.97 -15.69
C GLY A 232 -3.51 -4.85 -16.58
N SER A 233 -3.91 -5.90 -17.31
CA SER A 233 -5.02 -5.84 -18.29
C SER A 233 -6.36 -6.32 -17.72
N THR A 234 -6.33 -7.15 -16.66
CA THR A 234 -7.53 -7.74 -16.06
C THR A 234 -7.64 -7.38 -14.58
N SER A 235 -8.49 -6.39 -14.28
CA SER A 235 -8.95 -6.13 -12.91
C SER A 235 -10.24 -6.90 -12.65
N SER A 236 -10.39 -7.38 -11.42
CA SER A 236 -11.65 -7.97 -10.94
C SER A 236 -12.68 -6.90 -10.59
N LEU A 237 -12.23 -5.74 -10.12
CA LEU A 237 -13.01 -4.61 -9.65
C LEU A 237 -12.18 -3.33 -9.82
N SER A 238 -12.83 -2.21 -10.12
CA SER A 238 -12.16 -0.91 -10.16
C SER A 238 -13.11 0.22 -9.80
N ASN A 239 -12.56 1.35 -9.37
CA ASN A 239 -13.30 2.57 -9.10
C ASN A 239 -12.45 3.82 -9.38
N VAL A 240 -13.07 4.84 -9.96
CA VAL A 240 -12.45 6.16 -10.13
C VAL A 240 -12.57 6.93 -8.82
N VAL A 241 -11.45 7.22 -8.18
CA VAL A 241 -11.36 7.96 -6.92
C VAL A 241 -10.16 8.89 -6.94
N ASP A 242 -10.40 10.18 -6.74
CA ASP A 242 -9.32 11.16 -6.55
C ASP A 242 -8.78 11.06 -5.12
N LEU A 243 -7.70 10.31 -4.91
CA LEU A 243 -7.17 10.09 -3.57
C LEU A 243 -6.74 11.40 -2.86
N SER A 244 -6.36 12.45 -3.61
CA SER A 244 -6.03 13.76 -3.03
C SER A 244 -7.23 14.50 -2.43
N LYS A 245 -8.45 14.09 -2.78
CA LYS A 245 -9.70 14.64 -2.23
C LYS A 245 -10.17 13.88 -0.99
N VAL A 246 -9.56 12.75 -0.68
CA VAL A 246 -9.97 11.86 0.42
C VAL A 246 -8.90 11.81 1.52
N LEU A 247 -7.63 11.69 1.12
CA LEU A 247 -6.51 11.42 2.01
C LEU A 247 -5.54 12.63 2.07
N PRO A 248 -4.83 12.82 3.20
CA PRO A 248 -3.79 13.83 3.30
C PRO A 248 -2.56 13.48 2.43
N GLU A 249 -1.63 14.43 2.30
CA GLU A 249 -0.38 14.26 1.53
C GLU A 249 0.46 13.07 2.01
N GLN A 250 0.55 12.87 3.33
CA GLN A 250 1.28 11.76 3.95
C GLN A 250 0.31 10.75 4.55
N ILE A 251 0.40 9.52 4.07
CA ILE A 251 -0.43 8.40 4.49
C ILE A 251 0.39 7.30 5.15
N THR A 252 -0.33 6.37 5.76
CA THR A 252 0.16 5.03 6.05
C THR A 252 -0.67 4.01 5.28
N VAL A 253 -0.08 2.84 5.07
CA VAL A 253 -0.74 1.69 4.44
C VAL A 253 -0.58 0.46 5.33
N GLY A 254 -1.55 -0.43 5.27
CA GLY A 254 -1.51 -1.63 6.08
C GLY A 254 -2.69 -2.56 5.85
N PHE A 255 -2.78 -3.54 6.74
CA PHE A 255 -3.88 -4.48 6.82
C PHE A 255 -4.68 -4.23 8.09
N SER A 256 -5.99 -4.37 7.99
CA SER A 256 -6.92 -4.26 9.11
C SER A 256 -7.92 -5.41 9.01
N ALA A 257 -8.29 -6.00 10.14
CA ALA A 257 -9.31 -7.04 10.18
C ALA A 257 -10.01 -7.01 11.52
N ALA A 258 -11.21 -7.57 11.55
CA ALA A 258 -11.98 -7.72 12.76
C ALA A 258 -12.78 -9.02 12.77
N THR A 259 -13.10 -9.49 13.96
CA THR A 259 -14.12 -10.49 14.22
C THR A 259 -15.25 -9.87 15.03
N GLY A 260 -16.40 -10.52 15.01
CA GLY A 260 -17.63 -10.07 15.64
C GLY A 260 -18.17 -11.13 16.59
N VAL A 261 -19.44 -11.48 16.39
CA VAL A 261 -20.10 -12.61 17.08
C VAL A 261 -19.63 -13.95 16.50
N PHE A 262 -19.24 -13.96 15.23
CA PHE A 262 -18.50 -15.05 14.61
C PHE A 262 -17.03 -14.67 14.48
N PHE A 263 -16.20 -15.64 14.17
CA PHE A 263 -14.76 -15.44 14.01
C PHE A 263 -14.22 -16.29 12.86
N GLU A 264 -13.11 -15.85 12.31
CA GLU A 264 -12.28 -16.57 11.35
C GLU A 264 -10.84 -16.05 11.47
N ASP A 265 -9.88 -16.84 11.02
CA ASP A 265 -8.48 -16.44 11.03
C ASP A 265 -8.18 -15.48 9.88
N HIS A 266 -7.45 -14.39 10.15
CA HIS A 266 -7.03 -13.42 9.14
C HIS A 266 -5.51 -13.34 9.08
N LYS A 267 -4.90 -13.99 8.09
CA LYS A 267 -3.44 -14.15 8.00
C LYS A 267 -2.89 -13.52 6.73
N VAL A 268 -1.90 -12.63 6.87
CA VAL A 268 -1.12 -12.10 5.74
C VAL A 268 0.21 -12.85 5.67
N LEU A 269 0.52 -13.40 4.49
CA LEU A 269 1.68 -14.28 4.29
C LEU A 269 2.86 -13.55 3.64
N SER A 270 2.57 -12.66 2.70
CA SER A 270 3.55 -11.84 2.00
C SER A 270 2.98 -10.47 1.66
N TRP A 271 3.85 -9.48 1.48
CA TRP A 271 3.43 -8.14 1.07
C TRP A 271 4.55 -7.39 0.35
N GLN A 272 4.25 -6.93 -0.86
CA GLN A 272 5.08 -5.99 -1.61
C GLN A 272 4.30 -4.72 -1.90
N PHE A 273 4.99 -3.60 -1.90
CA PHE A 273 4.43 -2.30 -2.22
C PHE A 273 5.47 -1.50 -2.99
N ASN A 274 5.01 -0.78 -4.00
CA ASN A 274 5.82 0.16 -4.74
C ASN A 274 4.99 1.43 -4.98
N SER A 275 5.61 2.58 -4.78
CA SER A 275 5.00 3.86 -5.04
C SER A 275 6.04 4.79 -5.65
N THR A 276 5.69 5.42 -6.77
CA THR A 276 6.59 6.23 -7.59
C THR A 276 6.05 7.64 -7.71
N LEU A 277 6.68 8.58 -6.99
CA LEU A 277 6.47 10.01 -7.22
C LEU A 277 7.63 10.51 -8.09
N GLU A 278 7.45 10.50 -9.40
CA GLU A 278 8.38 11.19 -10.29
C GLU A 278 8.24 12.70 -10.06
N LEU A 279 9.19 13.31 -9.35
CA LEU A 279 9.33 14.77 -9.37
C LEU A 279 10.11 15.13 -10.64
N ILE A 280 9.39 15.61 -11.67
CA ILE A 280 10.00 16.25 -12.85
C ILE A 280 10.49 17.63 -12.42
#